data_AF-A0A822C510-F1
#
_entry.id   AF-A0A822C510-F1
#
_cell.length_a   1.000
_cell.length_b   1.000
_cell.length_c   1.000
_cell.angle_alpha   90.00
_cell.angle_beta   90.00
_cell.angle_gamma   90.00
#
_symmetry.space_group_name_H-M   'P 1'
#
loop_
_entity.id
_entity.type
_entity.pdbx_description
1 polymer ?
#
loop_
_entity_poly.entity_id
_entity_poly.type
_entity_poly.pdbx_seq_one_letter_code
_entity_poly.pdbx_strand_id
1 'polypeptide(L)'
;MVVHLGGLAAVIFFYVLILLVGIWAGRKQKSTERSPDTEEIMLAGRNIGLLVGIFTMTATWVGGAYINGTAEQVFSTGLLACQAPLGYAISLVVGGLLFARPMRNAGYVTMLDPFQRKYGQRMGGLLFIPALLGEVFWSAAILSALGATISVIFTDVSTVASIIISATVVIIYTLFGGLYSVAYTDVVQLGFIFVGLWVTIPFAMKHEGVGSIVATWPEWRGHIEKSQIVEWIDSMLLLIFGGIPWQVKYNIIFSYDNKERTLHA
;
A
#
# COMPACT_ATOMS: atom_id res chain seq x y z
N MET A 1 -10.43 32.90 2.44
CA MET A 1 -10.64 31.71 3.30
C MET A 1 -11.89 30.97 2.85
N VAL A 2 -11.79 30.20 1.76
CA VAL A 2 -12.90 29.33 1.33
C VAL A 2 -12.54 27.93 1.78
N VAL A 3 -12.91 27.59 3.01
CA VAL A 3 -12.84 26.20 3.47
C VAL A 3 -14.05 25.49 2.90
N HIS A 4 -13.83 24.42 2.13
CA HIS A 4 -14.91 23.51 1.77
C HIS A 4 -15.38 22.79 3.03
N LEU A 5 -16.32 23.40 3.77
CA LEU A 5 -16.79 22.92 5.08
C LEU A 5 -17.21 21.45 5.05
N GLY A 6 -17.86 21.02 3.97
CA GLY A 6 -18.25 19.63 3.76
C GLY A 6 -17.07 18.67 3.59
N GLY A 7 -16.04 19.08 2.85
CA GLY A 7 -14.80 18.30 2.68
C GLY A 7 -14.02 18.19 3.99
N LEU A 8 -13.93 19.30 4.73
CA LEU A 8 -13.30 19.31 6.05
C LEU A 8 -14.03 18.40 7.04
N ALA A 9 -15.36 18.49 7.11
CA ALA A 9 -16.17 17.63 7.97
C ALA A 9 -16.00 16.14 7.62
N ALA A 10 -15.96 15.80 6.32
CA ALA A 10 -15.74 14.43 5.87
C ALA A 10 -14.35 13.89 6.26
N VAL A 11 -13.30 14.71 6.12
CA VAL A 11 -11.94 14.34 6.53
C VAL A 11 -11.83 14.14 8.04
N ILE A 12 -12.39 15.05 8.83
CA ILE A 12 -12.40 14.93 10.30
C ILE A 12 -13.16 13.66 10.70
N PHE A 13 -14.33 13.42 10.11
CA PHE A 13 -15.11 12.21 10.36
C PHE A 13 -14.32 10.95 10.05
N PHE A 14 -13.65 10.91 8.89
CA PHE A 14 -12.81 9.79 8.47
C PHE A 14 -11.65 9.54 9.45
N TYR A 15 -10.91 10.58 9.86
CA TYR A 15 -9.82 10.43 10.84
C TYR A 15 -10.33 9.95 12.20
N VAL A 16 -11.45 10.49 12.69
CA VAL A 16 -12.06 10.04 13.95
C VAL A 16 -12.48 8.58 13.84
N LEU A 17 -13.10 8.17 12.74
CA LEU A 17 -13.51 6.78 12.51
C LEU A 17 -12.31 5.82 12.53
N ILE A 18 -11.22 6.16 11.83
CA ILE A 18 -9.99 5.35 11.83
C ILE A 18 -9.38 5.26 13.23
N LEU A 19 -9.30 6.37 13.95
CA LEU A 19 -8.79 6.38 15.32
C LEU A 19 -9.64 5.49 16.24
N LEU A 20 -10.97 5.55 16.12
CA LEU A 20 -11.87 4.71 16.91
C LEU A 20 -11.70 3.22 16.57
N VAL A 21 -11.62 2.87 15.29
CA VAL A 21 -11.38 1.49 14.84
C VAL A 21 -10.03 0.99 15.33
N GLY A 22 -8.98 1.81 15.21
CA GLY A 22 -7.63 1.46 15.66
C GLY A 22 -7.55 1.25 17.17
N ILE A 23 -8.11 2.17 17.95
CA ILE A 23 -8.18 2.03 19.42
C ILE A 23 -9.00 0.80 19.82
N TRP A 24 -10.14 0.54 19.16
CA TRP A 24 -10.96 -0.64 19.42
C TRP A 24 -10.20 -1.94 19.13
N ALA A 25 -9.53 -2.02 17.97
CA ALA A 25 -8.74 -3.17 17.57
C ALA A 25 -7.54 -3.39 18.53
N GLY A 26 -6.83 -2.33 18.89
CA GLY A 26 -5.70 -2.40 19.84
C GLY A 26 -6.13 -2.77 21.26
N ARG A 27 -7.31 -2.33 21.73
CA ARG A 27 -7.87 -2.75 23.03
C ARG A 27 -8.35 -4.20 23.02
N LYS A 28 -8.90 -4.68 21.92
CA LYS A 28 -9.32 -6.09 21.76
C LYS A 28 -8.11 -7.04 21.84
N GLN A 29 -6.97 -6.65 21.27
CA GLN A 29 -5.72 -7.41 21.39
C GLN A 29 -5.23 -7.47 22.85
N LYS A 30 -5.10 -6.31 23.53
CA LYS A 30 -4.67 -6.24 24.95
C LYS A 30 -5.60 -6.97 25.92
N SER A 31 -6.87 -7.14 25.57
CA SER A 31 -7.83 -7.90 26.39
C SER A 31 -7.70 -9.42 26.22
N THR A 32 -7.03 -9.89 25.16
CA THR A 32 -6.96 -11.32 24.81
C THR A 32 -5.64 -11.95 25.25
N GLU A 33 -4.52 -11.22 25.25
CA GLU A 33 -3.19 -11.76 25.57
C GLU A 33 -2.47 -10.90 26.63
N ARG A 34 -1.82 -11.56 27.61
CA ARG A 34 -1.42 -10.97 28.90
C ARG A 34 0.06 -10.57 29.01
N SER A 35 0.85 -10.62 27.94
CA SER A 35 2.27 -10.24 27.94
C SER A 35 2.67 -9.58 26.61
N PRO A 36 3.40 -8.46 26.59
CA PRO A 36 3.80 -7.81 25.35
C PRO A 36 5.11 -8.43 24.85
N ASP A 37 5.03 -9.51 24.07
CA ASP A 37 6.22 -10.01 23.40
C ASP A 37 6.51 -9.19 22.13
N THR A 38 7.78 -8.91 21.83
CA THR A 38 8.15 -8.12 20.63
C THR A 38 7.69 -8.84 19.35
N GLU A 39 7.67 -10.17 19.40
CA GLU A 39 7.16 -11.02 18.33
C GLU A 39 5.65 -10.83 18.11
N GLU A 40 4.84 -10.60 19.15
CA GLU A 40 3.40 -10.34 19.01
C GLU A 40 3.12 -8.98 18.38
N ILE A 41 3.93 -7.97 18.69
CA ILE A 41 3.83 -6.63 18.09
C ILE A 41 4.22 -6.67 16.61
N MET A 42 5.23 -7.48 16.26
CA MET A 42 5.76 -7.60 14.89
C MET A 42 5.00 -8.61 14.01
N LEU A 43 4.36 -9.63 14.58
CA LEU A 43 3.67 -10.71 13.84
C LEU A 43 2.16 -10.80 14.11
N ALA A 44 1.59 -9.88 14.89
CA ALA A 44 0.17 -9.88 15.27
C ALA A 44 -0.31 -11.24 15.80
N GLY A 45 0.51 -11.89 16.62
CA GLY A 45 0.21 -13.18 17.26
C GLY A 45 -0.06 -14.33 16.26
N ARG A 46 0.32 -14.18 14.99
CA ARG A 46 0.03 -15.12 13.90
C ARG A 46 -1.45 -15.47 13.67
N ASN A 47 -2.39 -14.72 14.24
CA ASN A 47 -3.83 -15.04 14.23
C ASN A 47 -4.65 -14.10 13.34
N ILE A 48 -3.99 -13.36 12.44
CA ILE A 48 -4.68 -12.56 11.42
C ILE A 48 -5.31 -13.55 10.42
N GLY A 49 -6.64 -13.59 10.37
CA GLY A 49 -7.37 -14.40 9.39
C GLY A 49 -6.92 -14.09 7.97
N LEU A 50 -6.77 -15.11 7.12
CA LEU A 50 -6.23 -15.03 5.76
C LEU A 50 -6.87 -13.90 4.92
N LEU A 51 -8.16 -13.67 5.08
CA LEU A 51 -8.88 -12.59 4.42
C LEU A 51 -8.37 -11.20 4.84
N VAL A 52 -8.20 -10.96 6.15
CA VAL A 52 -7.66 -9.69 6.66
C VAL A 52 -6.24 -9.50 6.16
N GLY A 53 -5.41 -10.55 6.18
CA GLY A 53 -4.04 -10.49 5.63
C GLY A 53 -4.00 -10.12 4.15
N ILE A 54 -4.89 -10.69 3.32
CA ILE A 54 -4.98 -10.34 1.89
C ILE A 54 -5.41 -8.89 1.72
N PHE A 55 -6.45 -8.44 2.44
CA PHE A 55 -6.94 -7.07 2.34
C PHE A 55 -5.90 -6.06 2.83
N THR A 56 -5.19 -6.34 3.93
CA THR A 56 -4.08 -5.52 4.42
C THR A 56 -2.95 -5.47 3.40
N MET A 57 -2.56 -6.59 2.79
CA MET A 57 -1.58 -6.59 1.70
C MET A 57 -2.01 -5.72 0.52
N THR A 58 -3.28 -5.83 0.10
CA THR A 58 -3.81 -5.00 -0.98
C THR A 58 -3.85 -3.52 -0.58
N ALA A 59 -4.30 -3.20 0.64
CA ALA A 59 -4.38 -1.84 1.14
C ALA A 59 -3.01 -1.15 1.22
N THR A 60 -1.95 -1.88 1.57
CA THR A 60 -0.60 -1.33 1.59
C THR A 60 -0.12 -0.90 0.20
N TRP A 61 -0.57 -1.58 -0.86
CA TRP A 61 -0.21 -1.26 -2.24
C TRP A 61 -1.13 -0.21 -2.87
N VAL A 62 -2.43 -0.30 -2.60
CA VAL A 62 -3.45 0.61 -3.12
C VAL A 62 -3.52 1.87 -2.25
N GLY A 63 -2.44 2.66 -2.28
CA GLY A 63 -2.33 3.93 -1.56
C GLY A 63 -2.60 5.17 -2.43
N GLY A 64 -2.63 6.34 -1.80
CA GLY A 64 -2.88 7.63 -2.49
C GLY A 64 -1.85 7.93 -3.59
N ALA A 65 -0.57 7.64 -3.35
CA ALA A 65 0.48 7.81 -4.38
C ALA A 65 0.26 6.91 -5.60
N TYR A 66 -0.17 5.67 -5.36
CA TYR A 66 -0.46 4.72 -6.42
C TYR A 66 -1.69 5.16 -7.24
N ILE A 67 -2.77 5.59 -6.58
CA ILE A 67 -4.00 6.05 -7.26
C ILE A 67 -3.71 7.31 -8.07
N ASN A 68 -3.09 8.32 -7.45
CA ASN A 68 -2.80 9.59 -8.13
C ASN A 68 -1.80 9.40 -9.27
N GLY A 69 -0.72 8.64 -9.05
CA GLY A 69 0.28 8.36 -10.08
C GLY A 69 -0.28 7.55 -11.25
N THR A 70 -1.14 6.56 -10.99
CA THR A 70 -1.83 5.80 -12.04
C THR A 70 -2.77 6.72 -12.83
N ALA A 71 -3.54 7.57 -12.15
CA ALA A 71 -4.44 8.51 -12.82
C ALA A 71 -3.69 9.52 -13.69
N GLU A 72 -2.59 10.10 -13.18
CA GLU A 72 -1.73 11.02 -13.93
C GLU A 72 -1.10 10.33 -15.15
N GLN A 73 -0.59 9.11 -14.99
CA GLN A 73 0.01 8.36 -16.08
C GLN A 73 -1.00 8.02 -17.19
N VAL A 74 -2.21 7.60 -16.82
CA VAL A 74 -3.29 7.34 -17.80
C VAL A 74 -3.71 8.62 -18.50
N PHE A 75 -3.77 9.75 -17.78
CA PHE A 75 -4.12 11.04 -18.37
C PHE A 75 -3.08 11.54 -19.37
N SER A 76 -1.79 11.35 -19.08
CA SER A 76 -0.69 11.89 -19.89
C SER A 76 -0.23 10.95 -21.01
N THR A 77 -0.22 9.64 -20.78
CA THR A 77 0.35 8.64 -21.72
C THR A 77 -0.65 7.57 -22.20
N GLY A 78 -1.86 7.57 -21.65
CA GLY A 78 -2.91 6.61 -22.00
C GLY A 78 -2.85 5.30 -21.22
N LEU A 79 -3.93 4.52 -21.32
CA LEU A 79 -4.13 3.29 -20.56
C LEU A 79 -3.06 2.22 -20.85
N LEU A 80 -2.66 2.06 -22.11
CA LEU A 80 -1.69 1.02 -22.51
C LEU A 80 -0.28 1.25 -21.94
N ALA A 81 0.10 2.50 -21.70
CA ALA A 81 1.37 2.84 -21.06
C ALA A 81 1.32 2.67 -19.54
N CYS A 82 0.12 2.62 -18.94
CA CYS A 82 -0.07 2.42 -17.51
C CYS A 82 0.06 0.94 -17.11
N GLN A 83 1.30 0.47 -17.08
CA GLN A 83 1.63 -0.93 -16.77
C GLN A 83 1.63 -1.26 -15.28
N ALA A 84 1.84 -0.25 -14.42
CA ALA A 84 2.07 -0.44 -12.99
C ALA A 84 1.04 -1.35 -12.31
N PRO A 85 -0.29 -1.23 -12.55
CA PRO A 85 -1.27 -2.14 -11.95
C PRO A 85 -1.08 -3.60 -12.30
N LEU A 86 -0.88 -3.90 -13.59
CA LEU A 86 -0.73 -5.26 -14.07
C LEU A 86 0.63 -5.85 -13.65
N GLY A 87 1.71 -5.07 -13.78
CA GLY A 87 3.05 -5.48 -13.40
C GLY A 87 3.14 -5.85 -11.92
N TYR A 88 2.61 -5.01 -11.03
CA TYR A 88 2.61 -5.32 -9.59
C TYR A 88 1.67 -6.46 -9.21
N ALA A 89 0.51 -6.59 -9.85
CA ALA A 89 -0.38 -7.74 -9.62
C ALA A 89 0.31 -9.07 -9.98
N ILE A 90 1.00 -9.12 -11.13
CA ILE A 90 1.78 -10.29 -11.54
C ILE A 90 2.95 -10.52 -10.57
N SER A 91 3.65 -9.47 -10.13
CA SER A 91 4.74 -9.58 -9.15
C SER A 91 4.28 -10.23 -7.84
N LEU A 92 3.06 -9.92 -7.38
CA LEU A 92 2.46 -10.50 -6.17
C LEU A 92 2.17 -11.99 -6.35
N VAL A 93 1.60 -12.38 -7.49
CA VAL A 93 1.31 -13.78 -7.82
C VAL A 93 2.60 -14.58 -7.95
N VAL A 94 3.58 -14.08 -8.71
CA VAL A 94 4.87 -14.74 -8.93
C VAL A 94 5.67 -14.83 -7.63
N GLY A 95 5.76 -13.74 -6.87
CA GLY A 95 6.42 -13.71 -5.56
C GLY A 95 5.77 -14.68 -4.56
N GLY A 96 4.44 -14.68 -4.50
CA GLY A 96 3.68 -15.57 -3.64
C GLY A 96 3.84 -17.06 -4.00
N LEU A 97 3.82 -17.41 -5.28
CA LEU A 97 3.92 -18.81 -5.71
C LEU A 97 5.35 -19.36 -5.60
N LEU A 98 6.36 -18.57 -6.00
CA LEU A 98 7.74 -19.04 -6.09
C LEU A 98 8.51 -18.88 -4.78
N PHE A 99 8.34 -17.77 -4.06
CA PHE A 99 9.19 -17.41 -2.93
C PHE A 99 8.53 -17.62 -1.56
N ALA A 100 7.19 -17.53 -1.45
CA ALA A 100 6.54 -17.65 -0.15
C ALA A 100 6.80 -19.01 0.53
N ARG A 101 6.68 -20.13 -0.21
CA ARG A 101 6.89 -21.48 0.35
C ARG A 101 8.34 -21.73 0.77
N PRO A 102 9.36 -21.53 -0.09
CA PRO A 102 10.76 -21.76 0.30
C PRO A 102 11.20 -20.87 1.45
N MET A 103 10.80 -19.59 1.44
CA MET A 103 11.21 -18.65 2.48
C MET A 103 10.59 -18.98 3.83
N ARG A 104 9.32 -19.40 3.83
CA ARG A 104 8.63 -19.83 5.05
C ARG A 104 9.24 -21.11 5.62
N ASN A 105 9.53 -22.12 4.79
CA ASN A 105 10.11 -23.38 5.24
C ASN A 105 11.51 -23.21 5.88
N ALA A 106 12.27 -22.22 5.40
CA ALA A 106 13.60 -21.91 5.93
C ALA A 106 13.58 -21.04 7.21
N GLY A 107 12.39 -20.64 7.68
CA GLY A 107 12.20 -19.82 8.88
C GLY A 107 12.81 -18.41 8.77
N TYR A 108 12.80 -17.83 7.57
CA TYR A 108 13.26 -16.45 7.37
C TYR A 108 12.24 -15.44 7.89
N VAL A 109 12.76 -14.35 8.45
CA VAL A 109 11.99 -13.21 8.97
C VAL A 109 12.10 -12.03 8.00
N THR A 110 13.19 -11.93 7.24
CA THR A 110 13.37 -10.89 6.23
C THR A 110 13.63 -11.43 4.83
N MET A 111 13.32 -10.62 3.81
CA MET A 111 13.66 -10.93 2.42
C MET A 111 15.19 -11.03 2.20
N LEU A 112 15.96 -10.40 3.07
CA LEU A 112 17.42 -10.35 2.99
C LEU A 112 18.10 -11.52 3.71
N ASP A 113 17.40 -12.25 4.57
CA ASP A 113 17.96 -13.37 5.34
C ASP A 113 18.61 -14.47 4.46
N PRO A 114 18.03 -14.91 3.32
CA PRO A 114 18.68 -15.88 2.44
C PRO A 114 20.03 -15.38 1.93
N PHE A 115 20.12 -14.09 1.61
CA PHE A 115 21.34 -13.46 1.11
C PHE A 115 22.36 -13.29 2.24
N GLN A 116 21.92 -12.94 3.44
CA GLN A 116 22.77 -12.81 4.62
C GLN A 116 23.35 -14.17 5.05
N ARG A 117 22.57 -15.26 4.96
CA ARG A 117 23.06 -16.63 5.24
C ARG A 117 24.06 -17.10 4.18
N LYS A 118 23.82 -16.81 2.90
CA LYS A 118 24.67 -17.28 1.79
C LYS A 118 25.95 -16.46 1.60
N TYR A 119 25.87 -15.14 1.73
CA TYR A 119 26.96 -14.21 1.43
C TYR A 119 27.56 -13.52 2.67
N GLY A 120 27.02 -13.82 3.86
CA GLY A 120 27.49 -13.29 5.12
C GLY A 120 26.85 -11.96 5.52
N GLN A 121 27.10 -11.58 6.78
CA GLN A 121 26.51 -10.42 7.45
C GLN A 121 26.79 -9.08 6.72
N ARG A 122 27.99 -8.94 6.13
CA ARG A 122 28.39 -7.73 5.40
C ARG A 122 27.54 -7.48 4.16
N MET A 123 27.25 -8.55 3.40
CA MET A 123 26.42 -8.45 2.20
C MET A 123 24.94 -8.23 2.55
N GLY A 124 24.45 -8.83 3.63
CA GLY A 124 23.12 -8.53 4.15
C GLY A 124 22.92 -7.05 4.49
N GLY A 125 23.89 -6.46 5.22
CA GLY A 125 23.86 -5.02 5.54
C GLY A 125 23.97 -4.12 4.30
N LEU A 126 24.74 -4.51 3.29
CA LEU A 126 24.84 -3.75 2.04
C LEU A 126 23.52 -3.76 1.26
N LEU A 127 22.86 -4.92 1.17
CA LEU A 127 21.57 -5.08 0.47
C LEU A 127 20.40 -4.41 1.22
N PHE A 128 20.56 -4.15 2.51
CA PHE A 128 19.58 -3.39 3.29
C PHE A 128 19.50 -1.92 2.86
N ILE A 129 20.60 -1.31 2.41
CA ILE A 129 20.63 0.11 2.04
C ILE A 129 19.66 0.42 0.87
N PRO A 130 19.72 -0.27 -0.28
CA PRO A 130 18.76 -0.06 -1.35
C PRO A 130 17.31 -0.33 -0.94
N ALA A 131 17.07 -1.36 -0.11
CA ALA A 131 15.74 -1.68 0.38
C ALA A 131 15.18 -0.55 1.25
N LEU A 132 15.99 -0.02 2.18
CA LEU A 132 15.63 1.11 3.03
C LEU A 132 15.34 2.38 2.20
N LEU A 133 16.18 2.68 1.22
CA LEU A 133 15.97 3.84 0.33
C LEU A 133 14.65 3.71 -0.46
N GLY A 134 14.34 2.52 -0.95
CA GLY A 134 13.07 2.23 -1.62
C GLY A 134 11.86 2.54 -0.73
N GLU A 135 11.87 2.09 0.52
CA GLU A 135 10.80 2.36 1.50
C GLU A 135 10.70 3.86 1.85
N VAL A 136 11.84 4.55 1.96
CA VAL A 136 11.88 6.01 2.22
C VAL A 136 11.29 6.79 1.05
N PHE A 137 11.66 6.47 -0.19
CA PHE A 137 11.12 7.14 -1.37
C PHE A 137 9.62 6.86 -1.55
N TRP A 138 9.18 5.62 -1.29
CA TRP A 138 7.77 5.28 -1.33
C TRP A 138 6.97 6.04 -0.26
N SER A 139 7.49 6.12 0.96
CA SER A 139 6.88 6.89 2.05
C SER A 139 6.78 8.38 1.70
N ALA A 140 7.82 8.95 1.07
CA ALA A 140 7.80 10.32 0.59
C ALA A 140 6.73 10.54 -0.49
N ALA A 141 6.56 9.59 -1.42
CA ALA A 141 5.51 9.65 -2.44
C ALA A 141 4.10 9.63 -1.80
N ILE A 142 3.86 8.79 -0.79
CA ILE A 142 2.60 8.76 -0.04
C ILE A 142 2.33 10.10 0.64
N LEU A 143 3.33 10.66 1.34
CA LEU A 143 3.19 11.97 1.99
C LEU A 143 2.91 13.08 0.99
N SER A 144 3.54 13.05 -0.19
CA SER A 144 3.29 14.00 -1.27
C SER A 144 1.85 13.90 -1.79
N ALA A 145 1.36 12.68 -2.07
CA ALA A 145 -0.02 12.45 -2.53
C ALA A 145 -1.06 12.90 -1.50
N LEU A 146 -0.76 12.71 -0.22
CA LEU A 146 -1.59 13.20 0.87
C LEU A 146 -1.59 14.73 0.94
N GLY A 147 -0.43 15.38 0.76
CA GLY A 147 -0.32 16.84 0.64
C GLY A 147 -1.17 17.40 -0.51
N ALA A 148 -1.13 16.76 -1.68
CA ALA A 148 -1.94 17.13 -2.85
C ALA A 148 -3.46 16.97 -2.59
N THR A 149 -3.86 15.97 -1.80
CA THR A 149 -5.28 15.78 -1.46
C THR A 149 -5.77 16.88 -0.51
N ILE A 150 -4.94 17.27 0.46
CA ILE A 150 -5.32 18.29 1.45
C ILE A 150 -5.33 19.70 0.83
N SER A 151 -4.46 20.01 -0.13
CA SER A 151 -4.45 21.31 -0.81
C SER A 151 -5.75 21.56 -1.60
N VAL A 152 -6.43 20.51 -2.08
CA VAL A 152 -7.76 20.61 -2.71
C VAL A 152 -8.84 21.03 -1.70
N ILE A 153 -8.70 20.61 -0.44
CA ILE A 153 -9.68 20.87 0.63
C ILE A 153 -9.43 22.22 1.30
N PHE A 154 -8.16 22.58 1.46
CA PHE A 154 -7.69 23.82 2.05
C PHE A 154 -6.91 24.62 1.02
N THR A 155 -7.59 25.52 0.32
CA THR A 155 -6.99 26.38 -0.71
C THR A 155 -5.87 27.30 -0.17
N ASP A 156 -5.85 27.57 1.15
CA ASP A 156 -4.94 28.52 1.79
C ASP A 156 -3.94 27.88 2.79
N VAL A 157 -3.94 26.55 3.00
CA VAL A 157 -2.99 25.88 3.93
C VAL A 157 -1.75 25.42 3.19
N SER A 158 -0.57 25.81 3.69
CA SER A 158 0.71 25.34 3.16
C SER A 158 0.76 23.80 3.14
N THR A 159 1.06 23.22 1.97
CA THR A 159 1.22 21.78 1.76
C THR A 159 2.11 21.12 2.81
N VAL A 160 3.13 21.84 3.27
CA VAL A 160 4.07 21.38 4.31
C VAL A 160 3.36 21.18 5.65
N ALA A 161 2.49 22.11 6.07
CA ALA A 161 1.76 22.00 7.33
C ALA A 161 0.78 20.81 7.30
N SER A 162 0.10 20.61 6.17
CA SER A 162 -0.82 19.49 5.94
C SER A 162 -0.14 18.12 6.05
N ILE A 163 1.07 18.01 5.48
CA ILE A 163 1.89 16.80 5.56
C ILE A 163 2.29 16.54 7.02
N ILE A 164 2.77 17.56 7.75
CA ILE A 164 3.23 17.40 9.14
C ILE A 164 2.10 16.96 10.08
N ILE A 165 0.93 17.59 9.97
CA ILE A 165 -0.24 17.25 10.80
C ILE A 165 -0.65 15.79 10.55
N SER A 166 -0.75 15.40 9.28
CA SER A 166 -1.16 14.04 8.91
C SER A 166 -0.13 13.00 9.31
N ALA A 167 1.16 13.27 9.12
CA ALA A 167 2.24 12.39 9.58
C ALA A 167 2.18 12.20 11.10
N THR A 168 1.92 13.26 11.87
CA THR A 168 1.80 13.20 13.33
C THR A 168 0.63 12.32 13.77
N VAL A 169 -0.55 12.50 13.15
CA VAL A 169 -1.72 11.64 13.41
C VAL A 169 -1.39 10.17 13.11
N VAL A 170 -0.76 9.91 11.95
CA VAL A 170 -0.35 8.57 11.52
C VAL A 170 0.62 7.92 12.50
N ILE A 171 1.65 8.64 12.91
CA ILE A 171 2.64 8.15 13.88
C ILE A 171 1.97 7.83 15.21
N ILE A 172 1.11 8.72 15.73
CA ILE A 172 0.43 8.51 17.01
C ILE A 172 -0.39 7.23 16.98
N TYR A 173 -1.30 7.06 16.01
CA TYR A 173 -2.16 5.87 16.02
C TYR A 173 -1.40 4.59 15.72
N THR A 174 -0.33 4.66 14.92
CA THR A 174 0.51 3.48 14.63
C THR A 174 1.27 3.03 15.86
N LEU A 175 1.85 3.96 16.63
CA LEU A 175 2.58 3.66 17.86
C LEU A 175 1.69 3.05 18.95
N PHE A 176 0.46 3.53 19.11
CA PHE A 176 -0.45 3.04 20.15
C PHE A 176 -1.24 1.78 19.77
N GLY A 177 -1.37 1.49 18.47
CA GLY A 177 -2.24 0.43 17.95
C GLY A 177 -1.58 -0.94 17.69
N GLY A 178 -0.30 -0.99 17.33
CA GLY A 178 0.37 -2.24 16.91
C GLY A 178 -0.14 -2.80 15.57
N LEU A 179 0.47 -3.89 15.07
CA LEU A 179 0.18 -4.46 13.73
C LEU A 179 -1.29 -4.87 13.56
N TYR A 180 -1.94 -5.33 14.63
CA TYR A 180 -3.36 -5.72 14.60
C TYR A 180 -4.28 -4.51 14.38
N SER A 181 -4.01 -3.37 15.02
CA SER A 181 -4.75 -2.14 14.77
C SER A 181 -4.59 -1.69 13.32
N VAL A 182 -3.36 -1.74 12.79
CA VAL A 182 -3.07 -1.34 11.41
C VAL A 182 -3.81 -2.23 10.42
N ALA A 183 -3.77 -3.55 10.60
CA ALA A 183 -4.43 -4.48 9.69
C ALA A 183 -5.95 -4.24 9.58
N TYR A 184 -6.63 -3.96 10.70
CA TYR A 184 -8.06 -3.68 10.69
C TYR A 184 -8.40 -2.29 10.13
N THR A 185 -7.58 -1.27 10.42
CA THR A 185 -7.77 0.05 9.81
C THR A 185 -7.57 0.00 8.30
N ASP A 186 -6.63 -0.81 7.81
CA ASP A 186 -6.34 -0.99 6.39
C ASP A 186 -7.52 -1.58 5.61
N VAL A 187 -8.22 -2.57 6.20
CA VAL A 187 -9.44 -3.14 5.58
C VAL A 187 -10.52 -2.08 5.40
N VAL A 188 -10.73 -1.26 6.44
CA VAL A 188 -11.73 -0.18 6.39
C VAL A 188 -11.33 0.88 5.36
N GLN A 189 -10.06 1.30 5.37
CA GLN A 189 -9.52 2.28 4.41
C GLN A 189 -9.67 1.80 2.96
N LEU A 190 -9.32 0.55 2.69
CA LEU A 190 -9.49 -0.03 1.35
C LEU A 190 -10.95 -0.04 0.90
N GLY A 191 -11.88 -0.31 1.82
CA GLY A 191 -13.32 -0.20 1.55
C GLY A 191 -13.74 1.22 1.18
N PHE A 192 -13.28 2.24 1.91
CA PHE A 192 -13.54 3.64 1.58
C PHE A 192 -12.94 4.05 0.23
N ILE A 193 -11.72 3.62 -0.08
CA ILE A 193 -11.08 3.85 -1.38
C ILE A 193 -11.92 3.23 -2.50
N PHE A 194 -12.34 1.98 -2.33
CA PHE A 194 -13.14 1.27 -3.32
C PHE A 194 -14.46 2.02 -3.59
N VAL A 195 -15.23 2.34 -2.55
CA VAL A 195 -16.49 3.08 -2.69
C VAL A 195 -16.26 4.47 -3.27
N GLY A 196 -15.22 5.18 -2.81
CA GLY A 196 -14.88 6.53 -3.29
C GLY A 196 -14.54 6.57 -4.78
N LEU A 197 -13.76 5.61 -5.28
CA LEU A 197 -13.45 5.50 -6.71
C LEU A 197 -14.72 5.23 -7.53
N TRP A 198 -15.60 4.33 -7.07
CA TRP A 198 -16.85 4.02 -7.75
C TRP A 198 -17.83 5.20 -7.79
N VAL A 199 -17.91 5.99 -6.72
CA VAL A 199 -18.76 7.19 -6.64
C VAL A 199 -18.20 8.33 -7.51
N THR A 200 -16.88 8.40 -7.68
CA THR A 200 -16.22 9.42 -8.51
C THR A 200 -16.57 9.28 -10.00
N ILE A 201 -16.74 8.05 -10.50
CA ILE A 201 -17.08 7.78 -11.92
C ILE A 201 -18.38 8.48 -12.37
N PRO A 202 -19.56 8.24 -11.76
CA PRO A 202 -20.80 8.89 -12.20
C PRO A 202 -20.79 10.39 -11.93
N PHE A 203 -20.04 10.87 -10.93
CA PHE A 203 -19.88 12.31 -10.69
C PHE A 203 -19.09 12.97 -11.83
N ALA A 204 -17.97 12.38 -12.23
CA ALA A 204 -17.18 12.84 -13.36
C ALA A 204 -17.98 12.78 -14.67
N MET A 205 -18.69 11.68 -14.94
CA MET A 205 -19.49 11.52 -16.17
C MET A 205 -20.64 12.52 -16.31
N LYS A 206 -21.12 13.12 -15.21
CA LYS A 206 -22.18 14.13 -15.23
C LYS A 206 -21.65 15.55 -15.47
N HIS A 207 -20.34 15.75 -15.42
CA HIS A 207 -19.74 17.07 -15.58
C HIS A 207 -19.75 17.49 -17.05
N GLU A 208 -20.10 18.75 -17.33
CA GLU A 208 -20.28 19.28 -18.70
C GLU A 208 -19.01 19.18 -19.56
N GLY A 209 -17.85 19.18 -18.92
CA GLY A 209 -16.54 19.02 -19.58
C GLY A 209 -16.15 17.57 -19.94
N VAL A 210 -16.96 16.56 -19.59
CA VAL A 210 -16.63 15.15 -19.84
C VAL A 210 -17.40 14.64 -21.06
N GLY A 211 -16.66 14.35 -22.13
CA GLY A 211 -17.20 13.74 -23.35
C GLY A 211 -17.56 12.25 -23.20
N SER A 212 -18.11 11.65 -24.25
CA SER A 212 -18.39 10.20 -24.27
C SER A 212 -17.11 9.39 -24.19
N ILE A 213 -16.96 8.59 -23.13
CA ILE A 213 -15.79 7.72 -22.91
C ILE A 213 -15.58 6.71 -24.04
N VAL A 214 -16.66 6.33 -24.73
CA VAL A 214 -16.61 5.42 -25.88
C VAL A 214 -16.11 6.14 -27.12
N ALA A 215 -16.49 7.41 -27.29
CA ALA A 215 -16.06 8.22 -28.43
C ALA A 215 -14.57 8.59 -28.37
N THR A 216 -14.06 8.89 -27.17
CA THR A 216 -12.64 9.23 -26.94
C THR A 216 -11.75 7.99 -26.71
N TRP A 217 -12.28 6.77 -26.87
CA TRP A 217 -11.53 5.52 -26.69
C TRP A 217 -10.16 5.49 -27.37
N PRO A 218 -9.99 5.91 -28.64
CA PRO A 218 -8.68 5.89 -29.28
C PRO A 218 -7.64 6.78 -28.58
N GLU A 219 -8.08 7.87 -27.95
CA GLU A 219 -7.21 8.86 -27.31
C GLU A 219 -6.76 8.37 -25.94
N TRP A 220 -7.70 7.97 -25.07
CA TRP A 220 -7.35 7.57 -23.70
C TRP A 220 -6.84 6.12 -23.59
N ARG A 221 -7.10 5.26 -24.59
CA ARG A 221 -6.43 3.95 -24.69
C ARG A 221 -4.92 4.13 -24.81
N GLY A 222 -4.48 5.19 -25.48
CA GLY A 222 -3.08 5.40 -25.87
C GLY A 222 -2.65 4.48 -27.02
N HIS A 223 -1.46 4.75 -27.56
CA HIS A 223 -0.81 3.91 -28.56
C HIS A 223 0.65 3.69 -28.16
N ILE A 224 1.14 2.46 -28.35
CA ILE A 224 2.56 2.14 -28.14
C ILE A 224 3.18 2.08 -29.52
N GLU A 225 4.08 3.01 -29.81
CA GLU A 225 4.83 2.97 -31.06
C GLU A 225 5.70 1.72 -31.15
N LYS A 226 5.90 1.19 -32.36
CA LYS A 226 6.72 -0.02 -32.56
C LYS A 226 8.16 0.14 -32.06
N SER A 227 8.68 1.36 -32.10
CA SER A 227 9.98 1.75 -31.55
C SER A 227 10.07 1.57 -30.03
N GLN A 228 8.97 1.78 -29.32
CA GLN A 228 8.91 1.78 -27.86
C GLN A 228 8.52 0.43 -27.25
N ILE A 229 8.24 -0.59 -28.08
CA ILE A 229 7.83 -1.92 -27.60
C ILE A 229 8.90 -2.52 -26.68
N VAL A 230 10.18 -2.33 -27.00
CA VAL A 230 11.28 -2.89 -26.19
C VAL A 230 11.32 -2.22 -24.81
N GLU A 231 11.22 -0.89 -24.76
CA GLU A 231 11.15 -0.13 -23.50
C GLU A 231 9.90 -0.47 -22.69
N TRP A 232 8.77 -0.69 -23.38
CA TRP A 232 7.52 -1.12 -22.77
C TRP A 232 7.69 -2.50 -22.10
N ILE A 233 8.28 -3.47 -22.80
CA ILE A 233 8.53 -4.80 -22.24
C ILE A 233 9.53 -4.71 -21.08
N ASP A 234 10.62 -3.97 -21.24
CA ASP A 234 11.63 -3.80 -20.20
C ASP A 234 11.04 -3.20 -18.91
N SER A 235 10.22 -2.15 -19.05
CA SER A 235 9.49 -1.54 -17.94
C SER A 235 8.54 -2.53 -17.26
N MET A 236 7.87 -3.37 -18.04
CA MET A 236 6.95 -4.38 -17.51
C MET A 236 7.71 -5.46 -16.72
N LEU A 237 8.86 -5.91 -17.24
CA LEU A 237 9.72 -6.87 -16.55
C LEU A 237 10.32 -6.26 -15.29
N LEU A 238 10.74 -4.99 -15.33
CA LEU A 238 11.21 -4.24 -14.17
C LEU A 238 10.12 -4.19 -13.08
N LEU A 239 8.87 -3.90 -13.44
CA LEU A 239 7.75 -3.89 -12.48
C LEU A 239 7.46 -5.28 -11.90
N ILE A 240 7.50 -6.32 -12.72
CA ILE A 240 7.25 -7.70 -12.28
C ILE A 240 8.36 -8.18 -11.35
N PHE A 241 9.62 -8.09 -11.76
CA PHE A 241 10.75 -8.63 -10.98
C PHE A 241 11.19 -7.69 -9.86
N GLY A 242 11.16 -6.38 -10.08
CA GLY A 242 11.43 -5.36 -9.07
C GLY A 242 10.38 -5.30 -7.97
N GLY A 243 9.15 -5.75 -8.25
CA GLY A 243 8.10 -5.93 -7.24
C GLY A 243 8.31 -7.14 -6.32
N ILE A 244 9.13 -8.12 -6.69
CA ILE A 244 9.35 -9.35 -5.90
C ILE A 244 10.09 -9.08 -4.57
N PRO A 245 11.21 -8.33 -4.51
CA PRO A 245 11.99 -8.16 -3.28
C PRO A 245 11.39 -7.18 -2.25
N TRP A 246 10.16 -6.71 -2.44
CA TRP A 246 9.52 -5.76 -1.52
C TRP A 246 9.24 -6.38 -0.14
N GLN A 247 9.91 -5.87 0.89
CA GLN A 247 9.92 -6.42 2.25
C GLN A 247 8.52 -6.50 2.87
N VAL A 248 7.68 -5.50 2.61
CA VAL A 248 6.33 -5.40 3.18
C VAL A 248 5.44 -6.61 2.82
N LYS A 249 5.61 -7.18 1.62
CA LYS A 249 4.88 -8.40 1.20
C LYS A 249 5.22 -9.59 2.09
N TYR A 250 6.50 -9.76 2.38
CA TYR A 250 6.99 -10.89 3.16
C TYR A 250 6.65 -10.75 4.64
N ASN A 251 6.64 -9.53 5.19
CA ASN A 251 6.21 -9.29 6.57
C ASN A 251 4.80 -9.84 6.81
N ILE A 252 3.87 -9.64 5.87
CA ILE A 252 2.49 -10.13 5.99
C ILE A 252 2.40 -11.64 5.71
N ILE A 253 3.14 -12.15 4.72
CA ILE A 253 3.24 -13.60 4.47
C ILE A 253 3.81 -14.35 5.68
N PHE A 254 4.78 -13.78 6.40
CA PHE A 254 5.37 -14.40 7.59
C PHE A 254 4.51 -14.24 8.86
N SER A 255 3.63 -13.24 8.88
CA SER A 255 2.65 -13.03 9.96
C SER A 255 1.48 -14.03 9.93
N TYR A 256 1.40 -14.91 8.93
CA TYR A 256 0.37 -15.96 8.84
C TYR A 256 0.85 -17.27 9.48
N ASP A 257 0.10 -17.82 10.44
CA ASP A 257 0.34 -19.18 10.94
C ASP A 257 -0.19 -20.23 9.95
N ASN A 258 0.61 -21.24 9.64
CA ASN A 258 0.07 -22.48 9.10
C ASN A 258 0.14 -23.54 10.19
N LYS A 259 -1.02 -24.10 10.56
CA LYS A 259 -1.16 -25.18 11.56
C LYS A 259 -0.27 -26.40 11.29
N GLU A 260 0.27 -26.56 10.09
CA GLU A 260 1.20 -27.64 9.72
C GLU A 260 2.53 -27.62 10.50
N ARG A 261 2.88 -26.53 11.19
CA ARG A 261 4.07 -26.48 12.05
C ARG A 261 3.99 -27.35 13.30
N THR A 262 2.80 -27.84 13.67
CA THR A 262 2.60 -28.72 14.84
C THR A 262 2.75 -30.21 14.55
N LEU A 263 3.00 -30.60 13.30
CA LEU A 263 3.14 -32.03 12.93
C LEU A 263 4.60 -32.49 12.76
N HIS A 264 5.57 -31.57 12.78
CA HIS A 264 6.99 -31.89 12.58
C HIS A 264 7.95 -31.21 13.58
N ALA A 265 7.42 -30.69 14.69
CA ALA A 265 8.20 -30.33 15.87
C ALA A 265 7.89 -31.36 16.98
#